data_AF-A0A6N9J177-F1
#
_entry.id   AF-A0A6N9J177-F1
#
_cell.length_a   1.000
_cell.length_b   1.000
_cell.length_c   1.000
_cell.angle_alpha   90.00
_cell.angle_beta   90.00
_cell.angle_gamma   90.00
#
_symmetry.space_group_name_H-M   'P 1'
#
loop_
_entity.id
_entity.type
_entity.pdbx_description
1 polymer ?
#
loop_
_entity_poly.entity_id
_entity_poly.type
_entity_poly.pdbx_seq_one_letter_code
_entity_poly.pdbx_strand_id
1 'polypeptide(L)'
;MNQNKNKIRIVIVIIFLILVGFPLKILAHQPRLVEIEKINVTEPEISKAYYGNLSGKPHIYTISTSSPIDLYVNILVPFIEGPEKNVTVKIFKGEQPMEILNPKTNDWKKFFEPFGQSMYWKGPEFKVRADAGNYKIHVQSTEKSMRYVLATGEIEAFDGTESLRAILLIPELKKNFFEESPFSFILSPLGWGYILLLQILVILIGFVISKILNISRVKFQMKYFQFSVKNIMICGVFFWATILFFAIQTSWHPLLIMMSGLSLFIALISRRNLS
;
A
#
# COMPACT_ATOMS: atom_id res chain seq x y z
N MET A 1 7.89 41.20 20.53
CA MET A 1 8.40 40.29 19.48
C MET A 1 8.54 38.81 19.89
N ASN A 2 8.73 38.50 21.19
CA ASN A 2 8.97 37.11 21.66
C ASN A 2 7.70 36.25 21.79
N GLN A 3 6.54 36.85 22.12
CA GLN A 3 5.27 36.10 22.27
C GLN A 3 4.74 35.50 20.95
N ASN A 4 4.84 36.22 19.82
CA ASN A 4 4.40 35.69 18.53
C ASN A 4 5.24 34.48 18.07
N LYS A 5 6.55 34.46 18.39
CA LYS A 5 7.42 33.31 18.09
C LYS A 5 7.02 32.06 18.88
N ASN A 6 6.58 32.21 20.13
CA ASN A 6 6.13 31.09 20.95
C ASN A 6 4.75 30.58 20.50
N LYS A 7 3.83 31.47 20.11
CA LYS A 7 2.53 31.10 19.52
C LYS A 7 2.70 30.27 18.24
N ILE A 8 3.59 30.68 17.33
CA ILE A 8 3.86 29.94 16.09
C ILE A 8 4.45 28.54 16.38
N ARG A 9 5.36 28.42 17.35
CA ARG A 9 5.93 27.12 17.76
C ARG A 9 4.87 26.18 18.31
N ILE A 10 3.97 26.69 19.14
CA ILE A 10 2.86 25.92 19.71
C ILE A 10 1.91 25.46 18.60
N VAL A 11 1.58 26.33 17.65
CA VAL A 11 0.73 25.96 16.49
C VAL A 11 1.37 24.86 15.64
N ILE A 12 2.68 24.92 15.37
CA ILE A 12 3.40 23.87 14.63
C ILE A 12 3.38 22.54 15.39
N VAL A 13 3.60 22.55 16.71
CA VAL A 13 3.54 21.35 17.54
C VAL A 13 2.13 20.77 17.58
N ILE A 14 1.10 21.61 17.67
CA ILE A 14 -0.30 21.17 17.62
C ILE A 14 -0.64 20.57 16.25
N ILE A 15 -0.23 21.21 15.15
CA ILE A 15 -0.42 20.67 13.79
C ILE A 15 0.33 19.33 13.63
N PHE A 16 1.54 19.21 14.17
CA PHE A 16 2.28 17.95 14.18
C PHE A 16 1.58 16.86 14.99
N LEU A 17 1.10 17.18 16.19
CA LEU A 17 0.34 16.24 17.03
C LEU A 17 -1.00 15.86 16.39
N ILE A 18 -1.63 16.77 15.66
CA ILE A 18 -2.84 16.48 14.87
C ILE A 18 -2.51 15.61 13.67
N LEU A 19 -1.42 15.85 12.94
CA LEU A 19 -0.99 15.04 11.79
C LEU A 19 -0.54 13.63 12.20
N VAL A 20 0.16 13.51 13.34
CA VAL A 20 0.62 12.22 13.88
C VAL A 20 -0.51 11.48 14.61
N GLY A 21 -1.41 12.22 15.25
CA GLY A 21 -2.54 11.69 16.00
C GLY A 21 -3.82 11.49 15.19
N PHE A 22 -3.85 11.91 13.92
CA PHE A 22 -4.99 11.63 13.05
C PHE A 22 -5.00 10.13 12.77
N PRO A 23 -6.04 9.38 13.18
CA PRO A 23 -6.20 8.03 12.73
C PRO A 23 -6.52 8.13 11.24
N LEU A 24 -5.48 8.00 10.42
CA LEU A 24 -5.62 7.59 9.05
C LEU A 24 -6.25 6.19 9.12
N LYS A 25 -7.59 6.14 9.25
CA LYS A 25 -8.39 4.94 8.99
C LYS A 25 -8.32 4.68 7.50
N ILE A 26 -7.12 4.32 7.04
CA ILE A 26 -6.93 3.89 5.69
C ILE A 26 -7.17 2.40 5.75
N LEU A 27 -8.39 2.07 5.38
CA LEU A 27 -8.88 0.72 5.35
C LEU A 27 -8.38 0.13 4.05
N ALA A 28 -7.53 -0.87 4.15
CA ALA A 28 -6.96 -1.52 2.98
C ALA A 28 -6.95 -3.01 3.21
N HIS A 29 -7.33 -3.75 2.17
CA HIS A 29 -7.09 -5.18 2.13
C HIS A 29 -5.60 -5.44 2.35
N GLN A 30 -5.28 -6.52 3.07
CA GLN A 30 -3.90 -6.96 3.19
C GLN A 30 -3.56 -7.83 1.97
N PRO A 31 -2.75 -7.34 1.00
CA PRO A 31 -2.43 -8.10 -0.19
C PRO A 31 -1.47 -9.25 0.13
N ARG A 32 -1.62 -10.35 -0.60
CA ARG A 32 -0.76 -11.54 -0.54
C ARG A 32 -0.51 -12.05 -1.96
N LEU A 33 0.75 -12.30 -2.31
CA LEU A 33 1.08 -13.02 -3.54
C LEU A 33 0.94 -14.53 -3.30
N VAL A 34 0.36 -15.24 -4.25
CA VAL A 34 0.20 -16.69 -4.20
C VAL A 34 1.31 -17.33 -5.03
N GLU A 35 2.32 -17.83 -4.33
CA GLU A 35 3.49 -18.47 -4.95
C GLU A 35 3.40 -19.99 -5.00
N ILE A 36 2.54 -20.58 -4.16
CA ILE A 36 2.36 -22.03 -4.02
C ILE A 36 0.89 -22.42 -4.07
N GLU A 37 0.62 -23.66 -4.44
CA GLU A 37 -0.73 -24.19 -4.63
C GLU A 37 -1.52 -24.33 -3.31
N LYS A 38 -0.86 -24.40 -2.14
CA LYS A 38 -1.51 -24.59 -0.84
C LYS A 38 -1.26 -23.39 0.06
N ILE A 39 -2.33 -22.69 0.42
CA ILE A 39 -2.28 -21.44 1.17
C ILE A 39 -3.03 -21.62 2.48
N ASN A 40 -2.43 -21.19 3.58
CA ASN A 40 -3.12 -21.09 4.86
C ASN A 40 -3.67 -19.67 5.02
N VAL A 41 -4.97 -19.54 5.21
CA VAL A 41 -5.65 -18.26 5.43
C VAL A 41 -5.75 -18.04 6.93
N THR A 42 -4.85 -17.23 7.46
CA THR A 42 -4.86 -16.82 8.87
C THR A 42 -5.81 -15.64 9.07
N GLU A 43 -6.44 -15.59 10.24
CA GLU A 43 -7.41 -14.55 10.62
C GLU A 43 -8.45 -14.32 9.50
N PRO A 44 -9.31 -15.32 9.22
CA PRO A 44 -10.14 -15.38 8.01
C PRO A 44 -11.20 -14.28 7.92
N GLU A 45 -11.54 -13.63 9.04
CA GLU A 45 -12.45 -12.48 9.05
C GLU A 45 -11.74 -11.17 8.67
N ILE A 46 -10.40 -11.11 8.81
CA ILE A 46 -9.60 -9.95 8.41
C ILE A 46 -9.47 -9.91 6.90
N SER A 47 -9.78 -8.76 6.31
CA SER A 47 -9.84 -8.59 4.87
C SER A 47 -8.47 -8.74 4.20
N LYS A 48 -8.32 -9.82 3.43
CA LYS A 48 -7.11 -10.19 2.69
C LYS A 48 -7.44 -10.39 1.22
N ALA A 49 -6.52 -9.97 0.35
CA ALA A 49 -6.62 -10.17 -1.09
C ALA A 49 -5.44 -11.04 -1.57
N TYR A 50 -5.73 -12.25 -2.04
CA TYR A 50 -4.73 -13.20 -2.52
C TYR A 50 -4.63 -13.15 -4.04
N TYR A 51 -3.52 -12.61 -4.54
CA TYR A 51 -3.22 -12.44 -5.96
C TYR A 51 -2.51 -13.67 -6.48
N GLY A 52 -3.18 -14.46 -7.32
CA GLY A 52 -2.64 -15.71 -7.87
C GLY A 52 -2.72 -15.78 -9.38
N ASN A 53 -1.90 -16.65 -9.95
CA ASN A 53 -1.95 -17.03 -11.36
C ASN A 53 -2.13 -18.55 -11.45
N LEU A 54 -3.26 -19.01 -11.99
CA LEU A 54 -3.54 -20.42 -12.18
C LEU A 54 -2.83 -20.92 -13.43
N SER A 55 -2.12 -22.04 -13.32
CA SER A 55 -1.41 -22.70 -14.43
C SER A 55 -1.86 -24.15 -14.62
N GLY A 56 -3.18 -24.39 -14.58
CA GLY A 56 -3.80 -25.71 -14.78
C GLY A 56 -3.95 -26.58 -13.52
N LYS A 57 -3.42 -26.15 -12.38
CA LYS A 57 -3.67 -26.78 -11.07
C LYS A 57 -4.47 -25.85 -10.16
N PRO A 58 -5.32 -26.40 -9.28
CA PRO A 58 -6.09 -25.59 -8.34
C PRO A 58 -5.17 -24.97 -7.28
N HIS A 59 -5.45 -23.74 -6.89
CA HIS A 59 -4.96 -23.18 -5.64
C HIS A 59 -5.96 -23.50 -4.53
N ILE A 60 -5.45 -24.05 -3.42
CA ILE A 60 -6.22 -24.56 -2.29
C ILE A 60 -5.91 -23.68 -1.08
N TYR A 61 -6.92 -22.95 -0.64
CA TYR A 61 -6.86 -22.13 0.56
C TYR A 61 -7.50 -22.88 1.71
N THR A 62 -6.81 -22.95 2.84
CA THR A 62 -7.26 -23.65 4.03
C THR A 62 -7.52 -22.65 5.14
N ILE A 63 -8.65 -22.80 5.82
CA ILE A 63 -9.02 -22.01 6.99
C ILE A 63 -9.27 -22.98 8.12
N SER A 64 -8.65 -22.76 9.27
CA SER A 64 -8.91 -23.50 10.50
C SER A 64 -9.30 -22.51 11.59
N THR A 65 -10.50 -22.67 12.15
CA THR A 65 -11.00 -21.79 13.21
C THR A 65 -11.60 -22.59 14.37
N SER A 66 -11.34 -22.16 15.59
CA SER A 66 -11.88 -22.74 16.83
C SER A 66 -13.21 -22.09 17.27
N SER A 67 -13.63 -21.02 16.62
CA SER A 67 -14.90 -20.32 16.86
C SER A 67 -15.67 -20.08 15.56
N PRO A 68 -16.99 -19.83 15.62
CA PRO A 68 -17.74 -19.38 14.45
C PRO A 68 -17.17 -18.08 13.87
N ILE A 69 -17.20 -17.94 12.54
CA ILE A 69 -16.65 -16.81 11.78
C ILE A 69 -17.65 -16.33 10.72
N ASP A 70 -17.55 -15.08 10.31
CA ASP A 70 -18.18 -14.56 9.10
C ASP A 70 -17.32 -14.93 7.90
N LEU A 71 -17.60 -16.09 7.30
CA LEU A 71 -16.88 -16.58 6.13
C LEU A 71 -17.33 -15.80 4.90
N TYR A 72 -16.44 -14.96 4.41
CA TYR A 72 -16.60 -14.20 3.17
C TYR A 72 -15.57 -14.66 2.13
N VAL A 73 -16.05 -14.91 0.91
CA VAL A 73 -15.24 -15.28 -0.26
C VAL A 73 -15.73 -14.51 -1.48
N ASN A 74 -14.85 -13.80 -2.16
CA ASN A 74 -15.13 -13.19 -3.45
C ASN A 74 -14.00 -13.48 -4.44
N ILE A 75 -14.39 -13.69 -5.69
CA ILE A 75 -13.46 -13.85 -6.81
C ILE A 75 -13.44 -12.58 -7.65
N LEU A 76 -12.24 -12.07 -7.91
CA LEU A 76 -12.01 -10.98 -8.83
C LEU A 76 -10.98 -11.41 -9.88
N VAL A 77 -11.02 -10.77 -11.04
CA VAL A 77 -9.98 -10.92 -12.07
C VAL A 77 -9.50 -9.54 -12.50
N PRO A 78 -8.21 -9.37 -12.84
CA PRO A 78 -7.72 -8.14 -13.43
C PRO A 78 -8.57 -7.73 -14.63
N PHE A 79 -8.81 -6.44 -14.80
CA PHE A 79 -9.64 -5.97 -15.91
C PHE A 79 -9.13 -6.41 -17.28
N ILE A 80 -7.80 -6.53 -17.43
CA ILE A 80 -7.11 -6.99 -18.65
C ILE A 80 -7.42 -8.46 -19.01
N GLU A 81 -7.81 -9.30 -18.06
CA GLU A 81 -8.18 -10.71 -18.33
C GLU A 81 -9.54 -10.82 -19.03
N GLY A 82 -10.42 -9.83 -18.85
CA GLY A 82 -11.79 -9.84 -19.36
C GLY A 82 -12.78 -10.66 -18.50
N PRO A 83 -14.09 -10.46 -18.70
CA PRO A 83 -15.14 -11.13 -17.93
C PRO A 83 -15.47 -12.54 -18.47
N GLU A 84 -14.84 -12.97 -19.56
CA GLU A 84 -15.14 -14.25 -20.22
C GLU A 84 -14.33 -15.43 -19.63
N LYS A 85 -13.45 -15.15 -18.67
CA LYS A 85 -12.56 -16.16 -18.10
C LYS A 85 -13.31 -17.12 -17.18
N ASN A 86 -13.12 -18.41 -17.45
CA ASN A 86 -13.71 -19.50 -16.68
C ASN A 86 -12.90 -19.77 -15.41
N VAL A 87 -13.24 -19.08 -14.32
CA VAL A 87 -12.74 -19.42 -12.98
C VAL A 87 -13.86 -20.02 -12.16
N THR A 88 -13.57 -21.11 -11.47
CA THR A 88 -14.49 -21.76 -10.53
C THR A 88 -13.89 -21.72 -9.14
N VAL A 89 -14.68 -21.31 -8.17
CA VAL A 89 -14.34 -21.35 -6.75
C VAL A 89 -15.26 -22.36 -6.05
N LYS A 90 -14.69 -23.41 -5.48
CA LYS A 90 -15.44 -24.42 -4.70
C LYS A 90 -15.10 -24.27 -3.23
N ILE A 91 -16.13 -24.19 -2.39
CA ILE A 91 -15.99 -23.96 -0.95
C ILE A 91 -16.47 -25.22 -0.22
N PHE A 92 -15.68 -25.70 0.74
CA PHE A 92 -15.94 -26.92 1.50
C PHE A 92 -15.82 -26.69 3.00
N LYS A 93 -16.62 -27.41 3.79
CA LYS A 93 -16.43 -27.63 5.23
C LYS A 93 -15.95 -29.07 5.43
N GLY A 94 -14.69 -29.25 5.83
CA GLY A 94 -14.03 -30.55 5.74
C GLY A 94 -13.99 -31.04 4.28
N GLU A 95 -14.64 -32.17 4.00
CA GLU A 95 -14.81 -32.71 2.64
C GLU A 95 -16.20 -32.44 2.06
N GLN A 96 -17.11 -31.82 2.83
CA GLN A 96 -18.48 -31.55 2.39
C GLN A 96 -18.53 -30.26 1.56
N PRO A 97 -19.05 -30.28 0.32
CA PRO A 97 -19.21 -29.08 -0.48
C PRO A 97 -20.28 -28.17 0.13
N MET A 98 -19.96 -26.88 0.25
CA MET A 98 -20.87 -25.84 0.73
C MET A 98 -21.43 -25.02 -0.41
N GLU A 99 -20.57 -24.55 -1.31
CA GLU A 99 -20.95 -23.64 -2.39
C GLU A 99 -19.99 -23.78 -3.59
N ILE A 100 -20.50 -23.53 -4.79
CA ILE A 100 -19.69 -23.48 -6.02
C ILE A 100 -19.99 -22.19 -6.76
N LEU A 101 -19.02 -21.27 -6.74
CA LEU A 101 -19.06 -20.06 -7.53
C LEU A 101 -18.49 -20.36 -8.93
N ASN A 102 -19.37 -20.40 -9.93
CA ASN A 102 -18.99 -20.61 -11.32
C ASN A 102 -19.52 -19.47 -12.20
N PRO A 103 -18.90 -18.26 -12.12
CA PRO A 103 -19.35 -17.08 -12.85
C PRO A 103 -19.43 -17.30 -14.35
N LYS A 104 -20.55 -16.88 -14.92
CA LYS A 104 -20.75 -16.67 -16.37
C LYS A 104 -20.40 -15.21 -16.72
N THR A 105 -20.28 -14.91 -18.01
CA THR A 105 -19.92 -13.57 -18.50
C THR A 105 -20.76 -12.44 -17.91
N ASN A 106 -22.07 -12.65 -17.72
CA ASN A 106 -22.99 -11.64 -17.18
C ASN A 106 -22.92 -11.47 -15.65
N ASP A 107 -22.21 -12.36 -14.94
CA ASP A 107 -22.06 -12.28 -13.48
C ASP A 107 -20.96 -11.28 -13.07
N TRP A 108 -20.08 -10.91 -14.01
CA TRP A 108 -18.97 -10.00 -13.78
C TRP A 108 -19.40 -8.54 -13.86
N LYS A 109 -19.01 -7.77 -12.83
CA LYS A 109 -19.24 -6.32 -12.78
C LYS A 109 -17.91 -5.58 -12.83
N LYS A 110 -17.86 -4.45 -13.53
CA LYS A 110 -16.71 -3.55 -13.48
C LYS A 110 -16.58 -3.02 -12.05
N PHE A 111 -15.39 -3.14 -11.47
CA PHE A 111 -15.10 -2.66 -10.14
C PHE A 111 -13.78 -1.91 -10.15
N PHE A 112 -13.80 -0.67 -9.64
CA PHE A 112 -12.60 0.11 -9.40
C PHE A 112 -12.25 0.04 -7.92
N GLU A 113 -11.05 -0.41 -7.60
CA GLU A 113 -10.57 -0.49 -6.22
C GLU A 113 -9.72 0.77 -5.92
N PRO A 114 -10.21 1.70 -5.09
CA PRO A 114 -9.60 3.02 -4.92
C PRO A 114 -8.26 3.02 -4.18
N PHE A 115 -7.97 2.00 -3.37
CA PHE A 115 -6.74 1.93 -2.58
C PHE A 115 -5.57 1.42 -3.42
N GLY A 116 -5.76 0.37 -4.21
CA GLY A 116 -4.82 -0.17 -5.17
C GLY A 116 -4.81 0.59 -6.49
N GLN A 117 -5.82 1.44 -6.78
CA GLN A 117 -5.96 2.19 -8.03
C GLN A 117 -5.98 1.30 -9.27
N SER A 118 -6.63 0.14 -9.20
CA SER A 118 -6.72 -0.81 -10.30
C SER A 118 -8.15 -1.20 -10.60
N MET A 119 -8.39 -1.55 -11.87
CA MET A 119 -9.68 -2.04 -12.34
C MET A 119 -9.74 -3.57 -12.27
N TYR A 120 -10.91 -4.07 -11.91
CA TYR A 120 -11.22 -5.49 -11.83
C TYR A 120 -12.54 -5.78 -12.55
N TRP A 121 -12.70 -7.04 -12.94
CA TRP A 121 -13.99 -7.67 -13.03
C TRP A 121 -14.27 -8.36 -11.68
N LYS A 122 -15.31 -7.90 -10.99
CA LYS A 122 -15.77 -8.47 -9.72
C LYS A 122 -16.83 -9.53 -10.00
N GLY A 123 -16.55 -10.76 -9.56
CA GLY A 123 -17.44 -11.90 -9.72
C GLY A 123 -18.38 -12.08 -8.53
N PRO A 124 -19.07 -13.23 -8.45
CA PRO A 124 -19.99 -13.55 -7.37
C PRO A 124 -19.28 -13.67 -6.03
N GLU A 125 -20.08 -13.52 -4.97
CA GLU A 125 -19.65 -13.50 -3.58
C GLU A 125 -20.37 -14.61 -2.81
N PHE A 126 -19.67 -15.23 -1.88
CA PHE A 126 -20.24 -16.14 -0.89
C PHE A 126 -20.04 -15.55 0.50
N LYS A 127 -21.11 -15.45 1.27
CA LYS A 127 -21.11 -14.91 2.63
C LYS A 127 -22.03 -15.73 3.52
N VAL A 128 -21.48 -16.27 4.60
CA VAL A 128 -22.25 -17.05 5.58
C VAL A 128 -21.62 -16.94 6.97
N ARG A 129 -22.45 -16.98 8.01
CA ARG A 129 -21.97 -17.25 9.37
C ARG A 129 -21.64 -18.74 9.47
N ALA A 130 -20.36 -19.07 9.47
CA ALA A 130 -19.87 -20.45 9.47
C ALA A 130 -19.48 -20.89 10.89
N ASP A 131 -19.78 -22.13 11.29
CA ASP A 131 -19.36 -22.65 12.59
C ASP A 131 -17.83 -22.80 12.69
N ALA A 132 -17.34 -23.12 13.89
CA ALA A 132 -15.97 -23.57 14.07
C ALA A 132 -15.68 -24.81 13.19
N GLY A 133 -14.45 -24.93 12.70
CA GLY A 133 -14.03 -26.07 11.88
C GLY A 133 -12.96 -25.74 10.84
N ASN A 134 -12.76 -26.70 9.94
CA ASN A 134 -11.82 -26.59 8.83
C ASN A 134 -12.56 -26.36 7.52
N TYR A 135 -12.14 -25.36 6.76
CA TYR A 135 -12.69 -25.03 5.46
C TYR A 135 -11.62 -25.08 4.39
N LYS A 136 -12.03 -25.43 3.17
CA LYS A 136 -11.18 -25.40 1.99
C LYS A 136 -11.85 -24.57 0.91
N ILE A 137 -11.09 -23.71 0.24
CA ILE A 137 -11.52 -22.98 -0.94
C ILE A 137 -10.60 -23.37 -2.08
N HIS A 138 -11.15 -24.01 -3.12
CA HIS A 138 -10.42 -24.41 -4.31
C HIS A 138 -10.70 -23.41 -5.41
N VAL A 139 -9.69 -22.69 -5.85
CA VAL A 139 -9.76 -21.79 -7.00
C VAL A 139 -9.09 -22.48 -8.18
N GLN A 140 -9.82 -22.64 -9.28
CA GLN A 140 -9.36 -23.36 -10.46
C GLN A 140 -9.91 -22.75 -11.74
N SER A 141 -9.26 -23.02 -12.86
CA SER A 141 -9.65 -22.53 -14.17
C SER A 141 -9.32 -23.57 -15.23
N THR A 142 -10.11 -23.59 -16.31
CA THR A 142 -9.79 -24.37 -17.53
C THR A 142 -8.82 -23.63 -18.46
N GLU A 143 -8.52 -22.37 -18.16
CA GLU A 143 -7.56 -21.56 -18.90
C GLU A 143 -6.12 -22.03 -18.64
N LYS A 144 -5.24 -21.87 -19.63
CA LYS A 144 -3.82 -22.26 -19.50
C LYS A 144 -3.06 -21.40 -18.48
N SER A 145 -3.36 -20.11 -18.44
CA SER A 145 -2.85 -19.14 -17.47
C SER A 145 -3.97 -18.16 -17.17
N MET A 146 -4.22 -17.89 -15.90
CA MET A 146 -5.30 -16.99 -15.50
C MET A 146 -4.99 -16.32 -14.16
N ARG A 147 -4.89 -14.99 -14.18
CA ARG A 147 -4.73 -14.17 -12.99
C ARG A 147 -6.07 -13.97 -12.29
N TYR A 148 -6.08 -14.15 -10.98
CA TYR A 148 -7.25 -13.93 -10.14
C TYR A 148 -6.86 -13.33 -8.79
N VAL A 149 -7.85 -12.73 -8.13
CA VAL A 149 -7.76 -12.33 -6.74
C VAL A 149 -8.85 -13.04 -5.96
N LEU A 150 -8.46 -13.79 -4.94
CA LEU A 150 -9.40 -14.29 -3.95
C LEU A 150 -9.42 -13.32 -2.77
N ALA A 151 -10.54 -12.63 -2.58
CA ALA A 151 -10.77 -11.82 -1.39
C ALA A 151 -11.42 -12.67 -0.30
N THR A 152 -10.87 -12.62 0.91
CA THR A 152 -11.40 -13.30 2.09
C THR A 152 -11.52 -12.33 3.25
N GLY A 153 -12.58 -12.46 4.05
CA GLY A 153 -12.81 -11.60 5.20
C GLY A 153 -13.25 -10.17 4.82
N GLU A 154 -14.01 -9.55 5.72
CA GLU A 154 -14.59 -8.20 5.54
C GLU A 154 -14.13 -7.22 6.61
N ILE A 155 -13.51 -7.68 7.71
CA ILE A 155 -13.01 -6.82 8.76
C ILE A 155 -11.71 -6.18 8.28
N GLU A 156 -11.78 -4.88 8.05
CA GLU A 156 -10.60 -4.10 7.71
C GLU A 156 -9.77 -3.87 8.98
N ALA A 157 -8.50 -4.28 8.94
CA ALA A 157 -7.57 -4.09 10.05
C ALA A 157 -6.34 -3.32 9.62
N PHE A 158 -6.07 -2.26 10.36
CA PHE A 158 -4.90 -1.42 10.17
C PHE A 158 -3.77 -1.88 11.08
N ASP A 159 -2.77 -2.50 10.48
CA ASP A 159 -1.48 -2.75 11.10
C ASP A 159 -0.38 -2.02 10.32
N GLY A 160 0.53 -1.36 11.03
CA GLY A 160 1.59 -0.55 10.40
C GLY A 160 2.56 -1.41 9.58
N THR A 161 2.80 -2.66 10.00
CA THR A 161 3.68 -3.57 9.27
C THR A 161 2.99 -4.13 8.02
N GLU A 162 1.71 -4.47 8.12
CA GLU A 162 0.90 -4.89 6.98
C GLU A 162 0.72 -3.77 5.95
N SER A 163 0.53 -2.53 6.41
CA SER A 163 0.43 -1.36 5.53
C SER A 163 1.72 -1.12 4.75
N LEU A 164 2.88 -1.22 5.41
CA LEU A 164 4.17 -1.07 4.74
C LEU A 164 4.42 -2.21 3.75
N ARG A 165 4.09 -3.46 4.11
CA ARG A 165 4.18 -4.61 3.19
C ARG A 165 3.30 -4.41 1.96
N ALA A 166 2.07 -3.91 2.14
CA ALA A 166 1.16 -3.62 1.04
C ALA A 166 1.78 -2.61 0.06
N ILE A 167 2.35 -1.52 0.58
CA ILE A 167 3.02 -0.50 -0.25
C ILE A 167 4.22 -1.07 -1.01
N LEU A 168 5.05 -1.89 -0.36
CA LEU A 168 6.23 -2.50 -0.99
C LEU A 168 5.86 -3.53 -2.07
N LEU A 169 4.66 -4.10 -2.03
CA LEU A 169 4.14 -5.00 -3.06
C LEU A 169 3.55 -4.28 -4.28
N ILE A 170 3.28 -2.96 -4.18
CA ILE A 170 2.67 -2.20 -5.28
C ILE A 170 3.42 -2.32 -6.60
N PRO A 171 4.77 -2.18 -6.67
CA PRO A 171 5.46 -2.29 -7.95
C PRO A 171 5.26 -3.65 -8.63
N GLU A 172 5.30 -4.72 -7.84
CA GLU A 172 5.12 -6.10 -8.31
C GLU A 172 3.69 -6.31 -8.81
N LEU A 173 2.70 -5.93 -7.99
CA LEU A 173 1.29 -6.02 -8.37
C LEU A 173 0.98 -5.19 -9.61
N LYS A 174 1.40 -3.93 -9.65
CA LYS A 174 1.12 -3.02 -10.76
C LYS A 174 1.75 -3.53 -12.05
N LYS A 175 3.05 -3.84 -12.06
CA LYS A 175 3.75 -4.24 -13.29
C LYS A 175 3.37 -5.64 -13.74
N ASN A 176 3.44 -6.62 -12.85
CA ASN A 176 3.42 -8.03 -13.24
C ASN A 176 2.01 -8.62 -13.16
N PHE A 177 1.16 -8.12 -12.24
CA PHE A 177 -0.20 -8.61 -12.09
C PHE A 177 -1.21 -7.79 -12.90
N PHE A 178 -1.16 -6.46 -12.84
CA PHE A 178 -2.10 -5.57 -13.54
C PHE A 178 -1.63 -5.04 -14.90
N GLU A 179 -0.34 -5.18 -15.23
CA GLU A 179 0.26 -4.57 -16.42
C GLU A 179 0.10 -3.04 -16.48
N GLU A 180 0.12 -2.41 -15.31
CA GLU A 180 0.00 -0.98 -15.09
C GLU A 180 1.32 -0.37 -14.59
N SER A 181 1.46 0.95 -14.74
CA SER A 181 2.59 1.68 -14.14
C SER A 181 2.41 1.80 -12.62
N PRO A 182 3.44 1.48 -11.80
CA PRO A 182 3.41 1.73 -10.35
C PRO A 182 3.16 3.19 -9.97
N PHE A 183 3.47 4.12 -10.88
CA PHE A 183 3.21 5.54 -10.68
C PHE A 183 1.73 5.84 -10.43
N SER A 184 0.80 5.09 -11.04
CA SER A 184 -0.65 5.33 -10.89
C SER A 184 -1.13 5.21 -9.44
N PHE A 185 -0.42 4.45 -8.61
CA PHE A 185 -0.72 4.30 -7.19
C PHE A 185 -0.65 5.63 -6.42
N ILE A 186 0.05 6.66 -6.92
CA ILE A 186 0.05 8.00 -6.30
C ILE A 186 -1.34 8.62 -6.22
N LEU A 187 -2.26 8.23 -7.09
CA LEU A 187 -3.64 8.71 -7.08
C LEU A 187 -4.46 8.09 -5.94
N SER A 188 -3.98 7.02 -5.30
CA SER A 188 -4.65 6.41 -4.16
C SER A 188 -4.46 7.25 -2.89
N PRO A 189 -5.46 7.30 -1.99
CA PRO A 189 -5.31 7.89 -0.65
C PRO A 189 -4.09 7.38 0.11
N LEU A 190 -3.79 6.08 -0.02
CA LEU A 190 -2.60 5.45 0.55
C LEU A 190 -1.31 6.02 -0.04
N GLY A 191 -1.21 6.07 -1.36
CA GLY A 191 0.00 6.41 -2.09
C GLY A 191 0.46 7.85 -1.85
N TRP A 192 -0.39 8.84 -2.14
CA TRP A 192 -0.01 10.23 -1.88
C TRP A 192 0.12 10.52 -0.38
N GLY A 193 -0.73 9.92 0.46
CA GLY A 193 -0.69 10.07 1.91
C GLY A 193 0.64 9.59 2.50
N TYR A 194 1.11 8.42 2.06
CA TYR A 194 2.39 7.84 2.44
C TYR A 194 3.59 8.72 2.03
N ILE A 195 3.60 9.21 0.78
CA ILE A 195 4.66 10.12 0.31
C ILE A 195 4.67 11.39 1.17
N LEU A 196 3.51 12.03 1.35
CA LEU A 196 3.41 13.28 2.10
C LEU A 196 3.88 13.10 3.55
N LEU A 197 3.45 12.02 4.20
CA LEU A 197 3.85 11.67 5.57
C LEU A 197 5.38 11.58 5.70
N LEU A 198 6.04 10.83 4.81
CA LEU A 198 7.50 10.66 4.84
C LEU A 198 8.25 11.97 4.54
N GLN A 199 7.76 12.77 3.58
CA GLN A 199 8.37 14.07 3.26
C GLN A 199 8.30 15.03 4.46
N ILE A 200 7.12 15.15 5.09
CA ILE A 200 6.92 15.99 6.27
C ILE A 200 7.81 15.51 7.43
N LEU A 201 7.86 14.19 7.68
CA LEU A 201 8.67 13.61 8.74
C LEU A 201 10.15 13.98 8.59
N VAL A 202 10.73 13.82 7.40
CA VAL A 202 12.14 14.15 7.15
C VAL A 202 12.41 15.65 7.30
N ILE A 203 11.53 16.51 6.79
CA ILE A 203 11.66 17.96 6.92
C ILE A 203 11.66 18.38 8.40
N LEU A 204 10.75 17.81 9.21
CA LEU A 204 10.67 18.09 10.65
C LEU A 204 11.91 17.61 11.40
N ILE A 205 12.35 16.38 11.15
CA ILE A 205 13.60 15.84 11.72
C ILE A 205 14.79 16.72 11.34
N GLY A 206 14.88 17.13 10.08
CA GLY A 206 15.92 18.05 9.60
C GLY A 206 15.94 19.36 10.39
N PHE A 207 14.77 19.97 10.61
CA PHE A 207 14.67 21.21 11.39
C PHE A 207 15.07 21.01 12.87
N VAL A 208 14.71 19.88 13.48
CA VAL A 208 15.12 19.53 14.85
C VAL A 208 16.64 19.39 14.93
N ILE A 209 17.24 18.61 14.02
CA ILE A 209 18.70 18.41 13.97
C ILE A 209 19.42 19.75 13.77
N SER A 210 18.96 20.57 12.84
CA SER A 210 19.55 21.89 12.56
C SER A 210 19.48 22.82 13.77
N LYS A 211 18.40 22.76 14.56
CA LYS A 211 18.26 23.53 15.79
C LYS A 211 19.20 23.03 16.88
N ILE A 212 19.33 21.71 17.05
CA ILE A 212 20.26 21.10 18.01
C ILE A 212 21.71 21.50 17.68
N LEU A 213 22.13 21.36 16.41
CA LEU A 213 23.48 21.73 15.97
C LEU A 213 23.80 23.21 16.22
N ASN A 214 22.84 24.10 15.99
CA ASN A 214 23.01 25.52 16.25
C ASN A 214 23.16 25.83 17.76
N ILE A 215 22.39 25.14 18.63
CA ILE A 215 22.50 25.28 20.08
C ILE A 215 23.86 24.78 20.57
N SER A 216 24.33 23.65 20.05
CA SER A 216 25.60 23.05 20.44
C SER A 216 26.84 23.81 19.97
N ARG A 217 26.67 24.97 19.29
CA ARG A 217 27.76 25.79 18.69
C ARG A 217 28.72 24.98 17.82
N VAL A 218 28.25 23.84 17.28
CA VAL A 218 29.03 23.04 16.34
C VAL A 218 29.09 23.83 15.03
N LYS A 219 30.14 24.63 14.88
CA LYS A 219 30.43 25.35 13.64
C LYS A 219 30.87 24.33 12.61
N PHE A 220 29.93 23.85 11.80
CA PHE A 220 30.28 23.13 10.59
C PHE A 220 31.09 24.10 9.71
N GLN A 221 32.36 23.79 9.46
CA GLN A 221 33.19 24.56 8.55
C GLN A 221 32.63 24.37 7.13
N MET A 222 31.68 25.21 6.73
CA MET A 222 31.15 25.34 5.36
C MET A 222 32.19 25.95 4.39
N LYS A 223 33.49 25.68 4.61
CA LYS A 223 34.57 26.19 3.74
C LYS A 223 34.67 25.41 2.42
N TYR A 224 34.03 24.24 2.34
CA TYR A 224 34.07 23.35 1.17
C TYR A 224 32.95 23.57 0.14
N PHE A 225 31.92 24.36 0.45
CA PHE A 225 30.89 24.73 -0.52
C PHE A 225 31.13 26.16 -1.02
N GLN A 226 32.09 26.33 -1.93
CA GLN A 226 32.22 27.55 -2.77
C GLN A 226 31.10 27.65 -3.83
N PHE A 227 30.10 26.77 -3.77
CA PHE A 227 28.93 26.82 -4.63
C PHE A 227 28.04 28.00 -4.23
N SER A 228 27.58 28.78 -5.21
CA SER A 228 26.54 29.79 -4.99
C SER A 228 25.35 29.13 -4.30
N VAL A 229 24.84 29.73 -3.20
CA VAL A 229 23.70 29.21 -2.44
C VAL A 229 22.48 28.93 -3.35
N LYS A 230 22.35 29.71 -4.42
CA LYS A 230 21.37 29.51 -5.49
C LYS A 230 21.53 28.16 -6.20
N ASN A 231 22.75 27.74 -6.50
CA ASN A 231 23.02 26.47 -7.17
C ASN A 231 22.71 25.29 -6.26
N ILE A 232 23.02 25.38 -4.95
CA ILE A 232 22.65 24.34 -3.97
C ILE A 232 21.13 24.16 -3.90
N MET A 233 20.39 25.27 -3.89
CA MET A 233 18.92 25.25 -3.90
C MET A 233 18.39 24.56 -5.17
N ILE A 234 18.88 24.94 -6.34
CA ILE A 234 18.45 24.35 -7.62
C ILE A 234 18.78 22.85 -7.66
N CYS A 235 20.00 22.46 -7.30
CA CYS A 235 20.40 21.06 -7.23
C CYS A 235 19.52 20.27 -6.25
N GLY A 236 19.22 20.82 -5.07
CA GLY A 236 18.37 20.15 -4.08
C GLY A 236 16.95 19.89 -4.58
N VAL A 237 16.34 20.86 -5.28
CA VAL A 237 15.02 20.67 -5.92
C VAL A 237 15.09 19.63 -7.05
N PHE A 238 16.13 19.68 -7.87
CA PHE A 238 16.32 18.70 -8.94
C PHE A 238 16.48 17.27 -8.41
N PHE A 239 17.31 17.07 -7.38
CA PHE A 239 17.49 15.77 -6.74
C PHE A 239 16.22 15.31 -6.03
N TRP A 240 15.49 16.21 -5.37
CA TRP A 240 14.19 15.88 -4.78
C TRP A 240 13.22 15.31 -5.83
N ALA A 241 13.02 16.03 -6.94
CA ALA A 241 12.12 15.57 -8.00
C ALA A 241 12.57 14.25 -8.63
N THR A 242 13.87 14.14 -8.94
CA THR A 242 14.45 12.96 -9.62
C THR A 242 14.38 11.70 -8.75
N ILE A 243 14.81 11.79 -7.49
CA ILE A 243 14.81 10.64 -6.57
C ILE A 243 13.37 10.25 -6.23
N LEU A 244 12.47 11.22 -6.02
CA LEU A 244 11.06 10.93 -5.76
C LEU A 244 10.41 10.21 -6.95
N PHE A 245 10.62 10.74 -8.16
CA PHE A 245 10.12 10.12 -9.40
C PHE A 245 10.66 8.70 -9.58
N PHE A 246 11.95 8.49 -9.35
CA PHE A 246 12.56 7.17 -9.41
C PHE A 246 11.94 6.22 -8.37
N ALA A 247 11.75 6.67 -7.13
CA ALA A 247 11.19 5.86 -6.05
C ALA A 247 9.78 5.35 -6.37
N ILE A 248 8.88 6.22 -6.84
CA ILE A 248 7.48 5.88 -7.16
C ILE A 248 7.33 5.05 -8.45
N GLN A 249 8.33 5.07 -9.34
CA GLN A 249 8.32 4.25 -10.56
C GLN A 249 8.86 2.83 -10.31
N THR A 250 9.66 2.64 -9.26
CA THR A 250 10.46 1.41 -9.07
C THR A 250 10.03 0.59 -7.86
N SER A 251 10.06 1.15 -6.66
CA SER A 251 10.08 0.36 -5.42
C SER A 251 9.14 0.85 -4.33
N TRP A 252 8.75 2.14 -4.34
CA TRP A 252 8.02 2.78 -3.24
C TRP A 252 8.73 2.68 -1.87
N HIS A 253 10.04 2.42 -1.88
CA HIS A 253 10.80 2.17 -0.67
C HIS A 253 10.91 3.45 0.20
N PRO A 254 10.65 3.36 1.52
CA PRO A 254 10.61 4.53 2.40
C PRO A 254 11.92 5.33 2.38
N LEU A 255 13.07 4.66 2.38
CA LEU A 255 14.37 5.33 2.38
C LEU A 255 14.58 6.23 1.16
N LEU A 256 14.17 5.81 -0.05
CA LEU A 256 14.34 6.63 -1.26
C LEU A 256 13.45 7.88 -1.21
N ILE A 257 12.21 7.72 -0.74
CA ILE A 257 11.29 8.84 -0.52
C ILE A 257 11.85 9.78 0.56
N MET A 258 12.43 9.25 1.63
CA MET A 258 13.05 10.05 2.67
C MET A 258 14.31 10.79 2.17
N MET A 259 15.14 10.15 1.33
CA MET A 259 16.31 10.77 0.70
C MET A 259 15.92 11.93 -0.23
N SER A 260 14.80 11.79 -0.97
CA SER A 260 14.28 12.92 -1.74
C SER A 260 13.82 14.05 -0.81
N GLY A 261 13.15 13.74 0.29
CA GLY A 261 12.74 14.71 1.32
C GLY A 261 13.92 15.44 1.97
N LEU A 262 15.04 14.75 2.18
CA LEU A 262 16.28 15.37 2.67
C LEU A 262 16.84 16.38 1.67
N SER A 263 16.79 16.05 0.37
CA SER A 263 17.23 16.95 -0.71
C SER A 263 16.37 18.22 -0.77
N LEU A 264 15.06 18.08 -0.57
CA LEU A 264 14.13 19.21 -0.45
C LEU A 264 14.44 20.06 0.78
N PHE A 265 14.68 19.42 1.93
CA PHE A 265 15.05 20.11 3.16
C PHE A 265 16.33 20.96 3.01
N ILE A 266 17.37 20.43 2.35
CA ILE A 266 18.61 21.16 2.05
C ILE A 266 18.32 22.39 1.17
N ALA A 267 17.46 22.25 0.16
CA ALA A 267 17.05 23.37 -0.68
C ALA A 267 16.31 24.45 0.12
N LEU A 268 15.41 24.05 1.03
CA LEU A 268 14.64 24.97 1.88
C LEU A 268 15.54 25.77 2.83
N ILE A 269 16.52 25.14 3.48
CA ILE A 269 17.47 25.85 4.35
C ILE A 269 18.37 26.78 3.53
N SER A 270 18.82 26.35 2.35
CA SER A 270 19.65 27.16 1.47
C SER A 270 18.93 28.45 1.05
N ARG A 271 17.63 28.38 0.73
CA ARG A 271 16.81 29.56 0.43
C ARG A 271 16.76 30.56 1.57
N ARG A 272 16.65 30.09 2.83
CA ARG A 272 16.60 30.97 4.01
C ARG A 272 17.88 31.78 4.22
N ASN A 273 19.03 31.28 3.74
CA ASN A 273 20.31 32.00 3.84
C ASN A 273 20.49 33.06 2.74
N LEU A 274 19.60 33.09 1.72
CA LEU A 274 19.58 34.11 0.66
C LEU A 274 18.67 35.30 0.99
N SER A 275 17.76 35.16 1.96
CA SER A 275 16.76 36.16 2.39
C SER A 275 17.16 36.85 3.69
#